data_AF-E3HW87-F1
#
_entry.id   AF-E3HW87-F1
#
_cell.length_a   1.000
_cell.length_b   1.000
_cell.length_c   1.000
_cell.angle_alpha   90.00
_cell.angle_beta   90.00
_cell.angle_gamma   90.00
#
_symmetry.space_group_name_H-M   'P 1'
#
loop_
_entity.id
_entity.type
_entity.pdbx_description
1 polymer ?
#
loop_
_entity_poly.entity_id
_entity_poly.type
_entity_poly.pdbx_seq_one_letter_code
_entity_poly.pdbx_strand_id
1 'polypeptide(L)'
;MAALNRRTLAVLLICTASASAPAVAEDCIAQIEAEQARIDRAQDVQRTREASNDLQLNRELCQGRLDLLDARYALVDDFEACRRQGVEFPARMARALSDASDELADKKAAWIRTCGLQMKD
;
A
#
# COMPACT_ATOMS: atom_id res chain seq x y z
N MET A 1 3.03 -70.02 1.30
CA MET A 1 2.17 -68.86 1.61
C MET A 1 2.92 -67.96 2.57
N ALA A 2 3.52 -66.88 2.07
CA ALA A 2 4.20 -65.88 2.89
C ALA A 2 3.31 -64.64 2.93
N ALA A 3 2.74 -64.35 4.10
CA ALA A 3 1.91 -63.17 4.32
C ALA A 3 2.81 -61.95 4.57
N LEU A 4 2.73 -60.97 3.67
CA LEU A 4 3.37 -59.67 3.80
C LEU A 4 2.77 -58.93 5.00
N ASN A 5 3.58 -58.69 6.04
CA ASN A 5 3.17 -57.90 7.19
C ASN A 5 3.15 -56.41 6.81
N ARG A 6 1.98 -55.80 6.98
CA ARG A 6 1.56 -54.55 6.38
C ARG A 6 2.06 -53.38 7.22
N ARG A 7 2.87 -52.53 6.58
CA ARG A 7 3.30 -51.17 6.96
C ARG A 7 2.38 -50.46 7.97
N THR A 8 2.85 -50.27 9.20
CA THR A 8 2.41 -49.22 10.11
C THR A 8 3.34 -48.01 9.94
N LEU A 9 3.03 -47.16 8.97
CA LEU A 9 3.62 -45.82 8.86
C LEU A 9 2.84 -44.91 9.80
N ALA A 10 3.45 -44.62 10.95
CA ALA A 10 2.97 -43.63 11.90
C ALA A 10 2.94 -42.26 11.22
N VAL A 11 1.72 -41.72 11.07
CA VAL A 11 1.46 -40.35 10.64
C VAL A 11 1.89 -39.42 11.78
N LEU A 12 3.10 -38.87 11.68
CA LEU A 12 3.51 -37.69 12.43
C LEU A 12 3.04 -36.45 11.66
N LEU A 13 1.77 -36.10 11.85
CA LEU A 13 1.25 -34.77 11.56
C LEU A 13 1.81 -33.81 12.60
N ILE A 14 3.01 -33.29 12.34
CA ILE A 14 3.57 -32.16 13.08
C ILE A 14 2.79 -30.93 12.59
N CYS A 15 1.78 -30.53 13.36
CA CYS A 15 1.24 -29.18 13.29
C CYS A 15 2.35 -28.22 13.70
N THR A 16 3.12 -27.72 12.73
CA THR A 16 3.92 -26.52 12.89
C THR A 16 2.96 -25.36 13.09
N ALA A 17 2.61 -25.06 14.35
CA ALA A 17 1.95 -23.84 14.71
C ALA A 17 2.84 -22.67 14.26
N SER A 18 2.33 -21.88 13.33
CA SER A 18 2.99 -20.73 12.72
C SER A 18 3.25 -19.65 13.77
N ALA A 19 4.40 -19.70 14.42
CA ALA A 19 4.89 -18.65 15.31
C ALA A 19 5.49 -17.44 14.54
N SER A 20 5.31 -17.37 13.23
CA SER A 20 5.77 -16.28 12.35
C SER A 20 4.82 -15.09 12.28
N ALA A 21 3.64 -15.16 12.90
CA ALA A 21 2.63 -14.11 12.84
C ALA A 21 3.08 -12.72 13.36
N PRO A 22 3.77 -12.58 14.51
CA PRO A 22 4.12 -11.25 15.02
C PRO A 22 5.20 -10.55 14.20
N ALA A 23 6.20 -11.29 13.69
CA ALA A 23 7.29 -10.71 12.89
C ALA A 23 6.77 -10.17 11.54
N VAL A 24 5.92 -10.94 10.85
CA VAL A 24 5.31 -10.49 9.58
C VAL A 24 4.39 -9.29 9.79
N ALA A 25 3.68 -9.22 10.92
CA ALA A 25 2.82 -8.09 11.25
C ALA A 25 3.61 -6.81 11.54
N GLU A 26 4.68 -6.89 12.34
CA GLU A 26 5.56 -5.76 12.61
C GLU A 26 6.25 -5.24 11.34
N ASP A 27 6.71 -6.15 10.48
CA ASP A 27 7.33 -5.81 9.19
C ASP A 27 6.35 -5.07 8.27
N CYS A 28 5.10 -5.53 8.18
CA CYS A 28 4.04 -4.88 7.41
C CYS A 28 3.75 -3.45 7.91
N ILE A 29 3.59 -3.28 9.23
CA ILE A 29 3.30 -1.96 9.81
C ILE A 29 4.46 -0.99 9.55
N ALA A 30 5.70 -1.42 9.80
CA ALA A 30 6.88 -0.59 9.58
C ALA A 30 7.06 -0.22 8.10
N GLN A 31 6.75 -1.15 7.18
CA GLN A 31 6.76 -0.87 5.75
C GLN A 31 5.74 0.22 5.39
N ILE A 32 4.48 0.07 5.82
CA ILE A 32 3.42 1.05 5.53
C ILE A 32 3.78 2.44 6.09
N GLU A 33 4.33 2.51 7.31
CA GLU A 33 4.78 3.77 7.89
C GLU A 33 5.92 4.41 7.09
N ALA A 34 6.90 3.61 6.66
CA ALA A 34 8.02 4.08 5.85
C ALA A 34 7.57 4.61 4.49
N GLU A 35 6.65 3.90 3.84
CA GLU A 35 6.07 4.26 2.54
C GLU A 35 5.22 5.54 2.65
N GLN A 36 4.38 5.64 3.68
CA GLN A 36 3.63 6.86 4.00
C GLN A 36 4.57 8.05 4.19
N ALA A 37 5.61 7.91 4.99
CA ALA A 37 6.59 8.97 5.21
C ALA A 37 7.33 9.36 3.92
N ARG A 38 7.60 8.41 3.02
CA ARG A 38 8.21 8.71 1.71
C ARG A 38 7.25 9.51 0.83
N ILE A 39 5.98 9.12 0.77
CA ILE A 39 4.94 9.81 -0.01
C ILE A 39 4.74 11.24 0.51
N ASP A 40 4.72 11.44 1.83
CA ASP A 40 4.57 12.77 2.42
C ASP A 40 5.75 13.68 2.06
N ARG A 41 6.99 13.18 2.14
CA ARG A 41 8.18 13.92 1.66
C ARG A 41 8.08 14.25 0.17
N ALA A 42 7.65 13.31 -0.65
CA ALA A 42 7.48 13.54 -2.09
C ALA A 42 6.39 14.58 -2.37
N GLN A 43 5.31 14.59 -1.60
CA GLN A 43 4.27 15.60 -1.69
C GLN A 43 4.80 16.98 -1.30
N ASP A 44 5.62 17.08 -0.27
CA ASP A 44 6.24 18.35 0.13
C ASP A 44 7.14 18.92 -0.96
N VAL A 45 7.94 18.06 -1.60
CA VAL A 45 8.75 18.42 -2.77
C VAL A 45 7.87 18.90 -3.92
N GLN A 46 6.79 18.18 -4.22
CA GLN A 46 5.87 18.57 -5.29
C GLN A 46 5.21 19.93 -5.01
N ARG A 47 4.74 20.17 -3.77
CA ARG A 47 4.18 21.47 -3.38
C ARG A 47 5.20 22.59 -3.57
N THR A 48 6.47 22.32 -3.26
CA THR A 48 7.58 23.27 -3.48
C THR A 48 7.78 23.55 -4.96
N ARG A 49 7.79 22.52 -5.82
CA ARG A 49 7.92 22.68 -7.29
C ARG A 49 6.77 23.49 -7.88
N GLU A 50 5.55 23.22 -7.43
CA GLU A 50 4.37 23.97 -7.88
C GLU A 50 4.42 25.42 -7.42
N ALA A 51 4.81 25.68 -6.17
CA ALA A 51 4.97 27.05 -5.66
C ALA A 51 6.07 27.82 -6.41
N SER A 52 7.20 27.17 -6.71
CA SER A 52 8.27 27.76 -7.52
C SER A 52 7.87 28.02 -8.98
N ASN A 53 6.75 27.46 -9.44
CA ASN A 53 6.19 27.71 -10.76
C ASN A 53 4.93 28.60 -10.70
N ASP A 54 4.82 29.44 -9.68
CA ASP A 54 3.68 30.35 -9.43
C ASP A 54 2.32 29.64 -9.45
N LEU A 55 2.28 28.37 -9.02
CA LEU A 55 1.13 27.48 -9.05
C LEU A 55 0.52 27.24 -10.45
N GLN A 56 1.20 27.68 -11.51
CA GLN A 56 0.81 27.36 -12.88
C GLN A 56 1.14 25.89 -13.13
N LEU A 57 0.16 25.12 -13.59
CA LEU A 57 0.37 23.69 -13.82
C LEU A 57 0.78 23.46 -15.27
N ASN A 58 1.92 22.81 -15.45
CA ASN A 58 2.40 22.30 -16.73
C ASN A 58 2.37 20.76 -16.72
N ARG A 59 2.73 20.13 -17.84
CA ARG A 59 2.76 18.66 -17.99
C ARG A 59 3.59 17.96 -16.90
N GLU A 60 4.78 18.48 -16.59
CA GLU A 60 5.67 17.86 -15.59
C GLU A 60 5.07 17.92 -14.18
N LEU A 61 4.53 19.07 -13.77
CA LEU A 61 3.88 19.21 -12.47
C LEU A 61 2.61 18.35 -12.38
N CYS A 62 1.84 18.28 -13.47
CA CYS A 62 0.68 17.42 -13.53
C CYS A 62 1.02 15.93 -13.46
N GLN A 63 2.12 15.52 -14.10
CA GLN A 63 2.66 14.16 -13.96
C GLN A 63 3.11 13.91 -12.51
N GLY A 64 3.81 14.85 -11.87
CA GLY A 64 4.21 14.69 -10.46
C GLY A 64 3.02 14.53 -9.50
N ARG A 65 1.92 15.27 -9.72
CA ARG A 65 0.66 15.06 -8.97
C ARG A 65 0.05 13.68 -9.22
N LEU A 66 0.13 13.19 -10.45
CA LEU A 66 -0.35 11.86 -10.83
C LEU A 66 0.47 10.77 -10.15
N ASP A 67 1.80 10.87 -10.20
CA ASP A 67 2.72 9.92 -9.59
C ASP A 67 2.49 9.81 -8.07
N LEU A 68 2.25 10.95 -7.40
CA LEU A 68 1.88 10.96 -5.98
C LEU A 68 0.55 10.28 -5.71
N LEU A 69 -0.43 10.46 -6.59
CA LEU A 69 -1.73 9.82 -6.44
C LEU A 69 -1.61 8.31 -6.65
N ASP A 70 -0.88 7.87 -7.66
CA ASP A 70 -0.64 6.46 -7.95
C ASP A 70 0.16 5.80 -6.81
N ALA A 71 1.13 6.49 -6.20
CA ALA A 71 1.81 6.03 -5.00
C ALA A 71 0.86 5.88 -3.79
N ARG A 72 -0.13 6.76 -3.64
CA ARG A 72 -1.14 6.64 -2.58
C ARG A 72 -2.10 5.46 -2.81
N TYR A 73 -2.46 5.18 -4.07
CA TYR A 73 -3.17 3.95 -4.42
C TYR A 73 -2.36 2.72 -4.01
N ALA A 74 -1.08 2.65 -4.39
CA ALA A 74 -0.22 1.53 -4.03
C ALA A 74 -0.10 1.35 -2.51
N LEU A 75 0.05 2.44 -1.74
CA LEU A 75 0.09 2.37 -0.28
C LEU A 75 -1.18 1.77 0.33
N VAL A 76 -2.35 2.17 -0.17
CA VAL A 76 -3.65 1.65 0.28
C VAL A 76 -3.79 0.18 -0.09
N ASP A 77 -3.35 -0.21 -1.29
CA ASP A 77 -3.36 -1.61 -1.73
C ASP A 77 -2.45 -2.49 -0.85
N ASP A 78 -1.25 -2.00 -0.50
CA ASP A 78 -0.32 -2.69 0.41
C ASP A 78 -0.91 -2.81 1.82
N PHE A 79 -1.55 -1.75 2.32
CA PHE A 79 -2.27 -1.76 3.59
C PHE A 79 -3.36 -2.83 3.62
N GLU A 80 -4.21 -2.89 2.60
CA GLU A 80 -5.26 -3.91 2.49
C GLU A 80 -4.68 -5.32 2.25
N ALA A 81 -3.53 -5.44 1.60
CA ALA A 81 -2.80 -6.71 1.48
C ALA A 81 -2.30 -7.21 2.85
N CYS A 82 -1.71 -6.34 3.67
CA CYS A 82 -1.30 -6.69 5.03
C CYS A 82 -2.51 -7.08 5.89
N ARG A 83 -3.63 -6.36 5.80
CA ARG A 83 -4.87 -6.72 6.52
C ARG A 83 -5.40 -8.09 6.13
N ARG A 84 -5.36 -8.45 4.84
CA ARG A 84 -5.75 -9.80 4.36
C ARG A 84 -4.84 -10.90 4.91
N GLN A 85 -3.62 -10.59 5.32
CA GLN A 85 -2.71 -11.51 5.99
C GLN A 85 -2.94 -11.61 7.52
N GLY A 86 -3.92 -10.88 8.06
CA GLY A 86 -4.27 -10.90 9.48
C GLY A 86 -3.52 -9.87 10.33
N VAL A 87 -2.85 -8.91 9.72
CA VAL A 87 -2.16 -7.83 10.45
C VAL A 87 -3.18 -6.86 11.04
N GLU A 88 -3.08 -6.62 12.35
CA GLU A 88 -3.86 -5.60 13.06
C GLU A 88 -3.09 -4.28 13.13
N PHE A 89 -3.60 -3.26 12.44
CA PHE A 89 -2.99 -1.94 12.41
C PHE A 89 -3.43 -1.09 13.61
N PRO A 90 -2.58 -0.19 14.12
CA PRO A 90 -2.99 0.87 15.04
C PRO A 90 -4.24 1.60 14.53
N ALA A 91 -5.26 1.75 15.39
CA ALA A 91 -6.58 2.24 14.99
C ALA A 91 -6.55 3.58 14.23
N ARG A 92 -5.66 4.49 14.62
CA ARG A 92 -5.45 5.77 13.93
C ARG A 92 -4.99 5.57 12.48
N MET A 93 -4.02 4.69 12.27
CA MET A 93 -3.48 4.40 10.93
C MET A 93 -4.52 3.68 10.07
N ALA A 94 -5.19 2.66 10.63
CA ALA A 94 -6.24 1.95 9.92
C ALA A 94 -7.34 2.91 9.45
N ARG A 95 -7.81 3.80 10.32
CA ARG A 95 -8.79 4.83 9.96
C ARG A 95 -8.27 5.76 8.87
N ALA A 96 -7.07 6.32 9.04
CA ALA A 96 -6.52 7.27 8.08
C ALA A 96 -6.34 6.66 6.67
N LEU A 97 -5.89 5.41 6.58
CA LEU A 97 -5.69 4.72 5.30
C LEU A 97 -7.01 4.27 4.67
N SER A 98 -8.00 3.86 5.46
CA SER A 98 -9.36 3.59 4.97
C SER A 98 -10.04 4.85 4.46
N ASP A 99 -10.03 5.95 5.23
CA ASP A 99 -10.58 7.24 4.80
C ASP A 99 -9.86 7.73 3.53
N ALA A 100 -8.53 7.56 3.45
CA ALA A 100 -7.76 7.90 2.25
C ALA A 100 -8.21 7.08 1.04
N SER A 101 -8.44 5.76 1.20
CA SER A 101 -8.92 4.85 0.17
C SER A 101 -10.24 5.34 -0.44
N ASP A 102 -11.20 5.69 0.40
CA ASP A 102 -12.53 6.16 -0.02
C ASP A 102 -12.44 7.45 -0.85
N GLU A 103 -11.47 8.31 -0.56
CA GLU A 103 -11.27 9.59 -1.26
C GLU A 103 -10.41 9.48 -2.54
N LEU A 104 -9.72 8.37 -2.79
CA LEU A 104 -8.75 8.27 -3.88
C LEU A 104 -9.39 8.47 -5.26
N ALA A 105 -10.59 7.92 -5.46
CA ALA A 105 -11.33 8.07 -6.72
C ALA A 105 -11.69 9.54 -6.99
N ASP A 106 -12.15 10.26 -5.97
CA ASP A 106 -12.47 11.68 -6.07
C ASP A 106 -11.21 12.53 -6.32
N LYS A 107 -10.09 12.19 -5.68
CA LYS A 107 -8.79 12.80 -5.93
C LYS A 107 -8.33 12.57 -7.37
N LYS A 108 -8.51 11.36 -7.92
CA LYS A 108 -8.22 11.07 -9.34
C LYS A 108 -9.10 11.89 -10.26
N ALA A 109 -10.40 11.97 -9.99
CA ALA A 109 -11.33 12.78 -10.77
C ALA A 109 -10.96 14.28 -10.72
N ALA A 110 -10.56 14.79 -9.56
CA ALA A 110 -10.09 16.17 -9.40
C ALA A 110 -8.79 16.43 -10.19
N TRP A 111 -7.86 15.47 -10.16
CA TRP A 111 -6.65 15.52 -10.99
C TRP A 111 -7.01 15.56 -12.48
N ILE A 112 -7.89 14.69 -12.98
CA ILE A 112 -8.32 14.68 -14.38
C ILE A 112 -8.88 16.04 -14.80
N ARG A 113 -9.77 16.64 -13.99
CA ARG A 113 -10.36 17.96 -14.29
C ARG A 113 -9.32 19.08 -14.36
N THR A 114 -8.30 19.00 -13.51
CA THR A 114 -7.29 20.06 -13.36
C THR A 114 -6.14 19.92 -14.34
N CYS A 115 -5.65 18.70 -14.52
CA CYS A 115 -4.43 18.36 -15.23
C CYS A 115 -4.67 17.65 -16.55
N GLY A 116 -5.87 17.13 -16.81
CA GLY A 116 -6.14 16.32 -18.00
C GLY A 116 -5.85 17.03 -19.31
N LEU A 117 -5.96 18.36 -19.37
CA LEU A 117 -5.56 19.14 -20.56
C LEU A 117 -4.05 19.23 -20.75
N GLN A 118 -3.28 19.34 -19.65
CA GLN A 118 -1.81 19.40 -19.68
C GLN A 118 -1.17 18.07 -20.06
N MET A 119 -1.93 16.98 -19.94
CA MET A 119 -1.50 15.61 -20.24
C MET A 119 -1.91 15.13 -21.63
N LYS A 120 -2.63 15.96 -22.40
CA LYS A 120 -2.93 15.67 -23.80
C LYS A 120 -1.73 16.09 -24.63
N ASP A 121 -1.03 15.09 -25.17
CA ASP A 121 -0.17 15.26 -26.34
C ASP A 121 -1.06 15.33 -27.60
#